data_AF-A0A1F3GC57-F1
#
_entry.id   AF-A0A1F3GC57-F1
#
_cell.length_a   1.000
_cell.length_b   1.000
_cell.length_c   1.000
_cell.angle_alpha   90.00
_cell.angle_beta   90.00
_cell.angle_gamma   90.00
#
_symmetry.space_group_name_H-M   'P 1'
#
loop_
_entity.id
_entity.type
_entity.pdbx_description
1 polymer ?
#
loop_
_entity_poly.entity_id
_entity_poly.type
_entity_poly.pdbx_seq_one_letter_code
_entity_poly.pdbx_strand_id
1 'polypeptide(L)'
;MTSKKIADAAIKILNQKITNEIFLIIQNDRELMHNYLRAVESNGLDNVNQTIGKEVKKAYKLKNLNDREDNPTCTLIQSHQKFE
;
A
#
# COMPACT_ATOMS: atom_id res chain seq x y z
N MET A 1 -19.47 6.51 -21.91
CA MET A 1 -18.12 6.23 -21.34
C MET A 1 -17.53 5.07 -22.14
N THR A 2 -16.27 5.14 -22.59
CA THR A 2 -15.65 4.06 -23.38
C THR A 2 -14.96 3.04 -22.45
N SER A 3 -14.71 1.81 -22.94
CA SER A 3 -13.98 0.77 -22.17
C SER A 3 -12.64 1.27 -21.63
N LYS A 4 -11.88 2.01 -22.44
CA LYS A 4 -10.63 2.67 -22.01
C LYS A 4 -10.85 3.62 -20.83
N LYS A 5 -11.86 4.50 -20.89
CA LYS A 5 -12.16 5.44 -19.79
C LYS A 5 -12.59 4.72 -18.51
N ILE A 6 -13.25 3.57 -18.62
CA ILE A 6 -13.60 2.72 -17.46
C ILE A 6 -12.34 2.16 -16.82
N ALA A 7 -11.44 1.58 -17.64
CA ALA A 7 -10.18 1.03 -17.15
C ALA A 7 -9.30 2.11 -16.51
N ASP A 8 -9.12 3.26 -17.16
CA ASP A 8 -8.31 4.38 -16.64
C ASP A 8 -8.85 4.88 -15.29
N ALA A 9 -10.18 4.96 -15.12
CA ALA A 9 -10.80 5.36 -13.86
C ALA A 9 -10.57 4.32 -12.77
N ALA A 10 -10.75 3.03 -13.08
CA ALA A 10 -10.52 1.94 -12.11
C ALA A 10 -9.06 1.86 -11.66
N ILE A 11 -8.11 2.00 -12.58
CA ILE A 11 -6.67 2.01 -12.28
C ILE A 11 -6.32 3.18 -11.36
N LYS A 12 -6.84 4.39 -11.63
CA LYS A 12 -6.61 5.54 -10.74
C LYS A 12 -7.12 5.30 -9.32
N ILE A 13 -8.30 4.68 -9.18
CA ILE A 13 -8.84 4.31 -7.87
C ILE A 13 -7.91 3.31 -7.17
N LEU A 14 -7.42 2.30 -7.88
CA LEU A 14 -6.51 1.31 -7.32
C LEU A 14 -5.17 1.94 -6.94
N ASN A 15 -4.56 2.77 -7.79
CA ASN A 15 -3.27 3.41 -7.50
C ASN A 15 -3.32 4.22 -6.19
N GLN A 16 -4.46 4.86 -5.89
CA GLN A 16 -4.66 5.57 -4.64
C GLN A 16 -4.79 4.66 -3.42
N LYS A 17 -5.20 3.40 -3.59
CA LYS A 17 -5.42 2.42 -2.51
C LYS A 17 -4.36 1.33 -2.42
N ILE A 18 -3.47 1.23 -3.41
CA ILE A 18 -2.61 0.06 -3.61
C ILE A 18 -1.74 -0.25 -2.40
N THR A 19 -1.27 0.77 -1.66
CA THR A 19 -0.53 0.53 -0.42
C THR A 19 -1.40 -0.18 0.62
N ASN A 20 -2.62 0.28 0.86
CA ASN A 20 -3.57 -0.40 1.74
C ASN A 20 -3.83 -1.84 1.30
N GLU A 21 -4.05 -2.07 0.00
CA GLU A 21 -4.28 -3.43 -0.53
C GLU A 21 -3.08 -4.36 -0.26
N ILE A 22 -1.86 -3.87 -0.40
CA ILE A 22 -0.64 -4.64 -0.12
C ILE A 22 -0.55 -4.99 1.37
N PHE A 23 -0.85 -4.03 2.26
CA PHE A 23 -0.86 -4.32 3.69
C PHE A 23 -2.01 -5.26 4.09
N LEU A 24 -3.17 -5.22 3.44
CA LEU A 24 -4.24 -6.21 3.63
C LEU A 24 -3.81 -7.61 3.18
N ILE A 25 -3.07 -7.75 2.08
CA ILE A 25 -2.51 -9.03 1.66
C ILE A 25 -1.56 -9.57 2.74
N ILE A 26 -0.65 -8.73 3.24
CA ILE A 26 0.27 -9.11 4.32
C ILE A 26 -0.51 -9.53 5.57
N GLN A 27 -1.51 -8.75 5.97
CA GLN A 27 -2.32 -8.99 7.16
C GLN A 27 -3.10 -10.31 7.11
N ASN A 28 -3.62 -10.68 5.94
CA ASN A 28 -4.50 -11.83 5.76
C ASN A 28 -3.76 -13.11 5.35
N ASP A 29 -2.49 -13.01 4.96
CA ASP A 29 -1.64 -14.16 4.70
C ASP A 29 -0.82 -14.52 5.95
N ARG A 30 -0.93 -15.78 6.40
CA ARG A 30 -0.32 -16.25 7.65
C ARG A 30 1.20 -16.14 7.64
N GLU A 31 1.84 -16.48 6.53
CA GLU A 31 3.30 -16.49 6.42
C GLU A 31 3.83 -15.06 6.33
N LEU A 32 3.21 -14.23 5.49
CA LEU A 32 3.58 -12.83 5.35
C LEU A 32 3.38 -12.06 6.65
N MET A 33 2.26 -12.28 7.36
CA MET A 33 2.01 -11.61 8.65
C MET A 33 3.05 -12.04 9.70
N HIS A 34 3.41 -13.32 9.76
CA HIS A 34 4.46 -13.80 10.66
C HIS A 34 5.80 -13.12 10.36
N ASN A 35 6.20 -13.11 9.09
CA ASN A 35 7.46 -12.50 8.66
C ASN A 35 7.47 -10.98 8.88
N TYR A 36 6.34 -10.31 8.64
CA TYR A 36 6.15 -8.90 8.92
C TYR A 36 6.37 -8.59 10.41
N LEU A 37 5.73 -9.33 11.32
CA LEU A 37 5.89 -9.12 12.76
C LEU A 37 7.34 -9.31 13.22
N ARG A 38 8.04 -10.32 12.70
CA ARG A 38 9.47 -10.52 12.99
C ARG A 38 10.34 -9.37 12.47
N ALA A 39 10.04 -8.88 11.27
CA ALA A 39 10.74 -7.73 10.72
C ALA A 39 10.49 -6.47 11.54
N VAL A 40 9.26 -6.25 12.02
CA VAL A 40 8.89 -5.14 12.91
C VAL A 40 9.61 -5.23 14.24
N GLU A 41 9.69 -6.41 14.84
CA GLU A 41 10.44 -6.66 16.08
C GLU A 41 11.94 -6.32 15.91
N SER A 42 12.52 -6.69 14.76
CA SER A 42 13.95 -6.51 14.50
C SER A 42 14.32 -5.09 14.07
N ASN A 43 13.46 -4.43 13.30
CA ASN A 43 13.80 -3.20 12.56
C ASN A 43 12.92 -1.98 12.89
N GLY A 44 11.88 -2.16 13.71
CA GLY A 44 10.91 -1.13 14.06
C GLY A 44 9.78 -0.97 13.04
N LEU A 45 8.58 -0.66 13.56
CA LEU A 45 7.33 -0.54 12.79
C LEU A 45 7.44 0.44 11.62
N ASP A 46 7.90 1.67 11.91
CA ASP A 46 7.95 2.74 10.90
C ASP A 46 8.90 2.41 9.75
N ASN A 47 10.05 1.82 10.05
CA ASN A 47 11.05 1.48 9.05
C ASN A 47 10.54 0.37 8.11
N VAL A 48 9.93 -0.68 8.67
CA VAL A 48 9.31 -1.75 7.88
C VAL A 48 8.20 -1.20 7.01
N ASN A 49 7.30 -0.41 7.58
CA ASN A 49 6.16 0.14 6.86
C ASN A 49 6.58 1.09 5.72
N GLN A 50 7.55 1.98 5.97
CA GLN A 50 8.08 2.87 4.93
C GLN A 50 8.80 2.10 3.82
N THR A 51 9.53 1.04 4.17
CA THR A 51 10.25 0.20 3.20
C THR A 51 9.25 -0.49 2.27
N ILE A 52 8.20 -1.09 2.81
CA ILE A 52 7.12 -1.71 2.01
C ILE A 52 6.49 -0.66 1.09
N GLY A 53 6.11 0.51 1.61
CA GLY A 53 5.53 1.58 0.79
C GLY A 53 6.43 2.05 -0.36
N LYS A 54 7.74 2.14 -0.13
CA LYS A 54 8.73 2.47 -1.17
C LYS A 54 8.84 1.38 -2.24
N GLU A 55 8.87 0.11 -1.84
CA GLU A 55 8.92 -1.00 -2.80
C GLU A 55 7.63 -1.10 -3.62
N VAL A 56 6.45 -0.84 -3.04
CA VAL A 56 5.18 -0.75 -3.80
C VAL A 56 5.28 0.33 -4.88
N LYS A 57 5.68 1.55 -4.52
CA LYS A 57 5.85 2.64 -5.48
C LYS A 57 6.79 2.26 -6.63
N LYS A 58 7.92 1.63 -6.30
CA LYS A 58 8.95 1.22 -7.25
C LYS A 58 8.47 0.11 -8.19
N ALA A 59 7.84 -0.93 -7.65
CA ALA A 59 7.34 -2.07 -8.42
C ALA A 59 6.33 -1.65 -9.49
N TYR A 60 5.45 -0.72 -9.17
CA TYR A 60 4.40 -0.23 -10.06
C TYR A 60 4.73 1.08 -10.78
N LYS A 61 5.96 1.60 -10.62
CA LYS A 61 6.44 2.87 -11.23
C LYS A 61 5.52 4.07 -10.97
N LEU A 62 4.98 4.13 -9.76
CA LEU A 62 3.98 5.11 -9.36
C LEU A 62 4.60 6.45 -8.96
N LYS A 63 3.80 7.52 -9.03
CA LYS A 63 4.17 8.85 -8.54
C LYS A 63 3.38 9.21 -7.30
N ASN A 64 4.00 9.98 -6.40
CA ASN A 64 3.30 10.48 -5.22
C ASN A 64 2.29 11.53 -5.65
N LEU A 65 1.07 11.42 -5.16
CA LEU A 65 0.13 12.54 -5.12
C LEU A 65 0.47 13.45 -3.94
N ASN A 66 0.11 14.73 -4.01
CA ASN A 66 0.19 15.60 -2.84
C ASN A 66 -1.01 15.38 -1.89
N ASP A 67 -1.27 14.13 -1.56
CA ASP A 67 -2.40 13.67 -0.75
C ASP A 67 -2.07 12.34 -0.05
N ARG A 68 -2.71 12.09 1.09
CA ARG A 68 -2.54 10.88 1.90
C ARG A 68 -3.90 10.24 2.19
N GLU A 69 -3.88 8.94 2.43
CA GLU A 69 -5.01 8.24 3.04
C GLU A 69 -4.73 8.14 4.53
N ASP A 70 -5.65 8.63 5.35
CA ASP A 70 -5.51 8.67 6.82
C ASP A 70 -6.43 7.68 7.53
N ASN A 71 -7.28 6.96 6.79
CA ASN A 71 -8.16 5.92 7.31
C ASN A 71 -8.06 4.63 6.46
N PRO A 72 -6.86 4.01 6.38
CA PRO A 72 -6.71 2.72 5.71
C PRO A 72 -7.57 1.66 6.40
N THR A 73 -8.05 0.68 5.62
CA THR A 73 -8.82 -0.45 6.16
C THR A 73 -7.93 -1.52 6.78
N CYS A 74 -6.65 -1.55 6.40
CA CYS A 74 -5.65 -2.39 7.05
C CYS A 74 -5.29 -1.87 8.45
N THR A 75 -5.09 -2.78 9.41
CA THR A 75 -4.73 -2.44 10.79
C THR A 75 -3.23 -2.23 11.01
N LEU A 76 -2.38 -2.50 10.01
CA LEU A 76 -0.91 -2.43 10.12
C LEU A 76 -0.34 -1.01 9.93
N ILE A 77 -1.14 -0.10 9.39
CA ILE A 77 -0.76 1.27 9.07
C ILE A 77 -1.86 2.23 9.52
N GLN A 78 -1.48 3.44 9.94
CA GLN A 78 -2.43 4.50 10.29
C GLN A 78 -2.71 5.44 9.12
N SER A 79 -1.73 5.62 8.23
CA SER A 79 -1.89 6.39 7.00
C SER A 79 -0.93 5.89 5.92
N HIS A 80 -1.18 6.25 4.67
CA HIS A 80 -0.23 6.03 3.59
C HIS A 80 -0.27 7.11 2.51
N GLN A 81 0.81 7.18 1.73
CA GLN A 81 0.90 8.01 0.54
C GLN A 81 -0.05 7.48 -0.54
N LYS A 82 -0.85 8.35 -1.16
CA LYS A 82 -1.62 7.99 -2.37
C LYS A 82 -0.75 8.15 -3.61
N PHE A 83 -1.05 7.36 -4.64
CA PHE A 83 -0.30 7.39 -5.88
C PHE A 83 -1.15 7.63 -7.13
N GLU A 84 -0.47 8.04 -8.20
CA GLU A 84 -0.96 8.05 -9.59
C GLU A 84 -0.04 7.28 -10.54
#